data_AF-A0AAD1LVB4-F1
#
_entry.id   AF-A0AAD1LVB4-F1
#
_cell.length_a   1.000
_cell.length_b   1.000
_cell.length_c   1.000
_cell.angle_alpha   90.00
_cell.angle_beta   90.00
_cell.angle_gamma   90.00
#
_symmetry.space_group_name_H-M   'P 1'
#
loop_
_entity.id
_entity.type
_entity.pdbx_description
1 polymer ?
#
loop_
_entity_poly.entity_id
_entity_poly.type
_entity_poly.pdbx_seq_one_letter_code
_entity_poly.pdbx_strand_id
1 'polypeptide(L)'
;MAKQRIEFSEGRATPATDLAASVTPVPAATLHVTLTVLVKGDVLHRVHQDKYQSDQFNPGVRGNARFSPIQDDQGRAIPTLYGGTTVDCALMETVFHDVPHTAGFKSFDKGKLAGQVHSAVQISQPLHLVDLSSVALRKLGVTRKQLIDTEKDQYPATRKWAETIHRQWSDVQGLS
;
A
#
# COMPACT_ATOMS: atom_id res chain seq x y z
N MET A 1 43.43 15.79 -53.52
CA MET A 1 44.40 15.19 -52.57
C MET A 1 43.90 15.48 -51.16
N ALA A 2 43.69 14.59 -50.19
CA ALA A 2 43.56 13.14 -50.08
C ALA A 2 43.09 12.86 -48.62
N LYS A 3 42.27 11.80 -48.45
CA LYS A 3 42.10 10.95 -47.24
C LYS A 3 41.39 11.48 -45.95
N GLN A 4 40.13 11.06 -45.81
CA GLN A 4 39.59 10.09 -44.82
C GLN A 4 39.86 10.28 -43.30
N ARG A 5 38.77 10.34 -42.50
CA ARG A 5 38.57 9.49 -41.30
C ARG A 5 37.08 9.41 -40.91
N ILE A 6 36.61 8.19 -40.67
CA ILE A 6 35.29 7.83 -40.12
C ILE A 6 35.44 7.77 -38.60
N GLU A 7 34.48 8.32 -37.83
CA GLU A 7 34.15 7.80 -36.50
C GLU A 7 32.62 7.76 -36.31
N PHE A 8 32.15 6.55 -35.99
CA PHE A 8 30.81 6.25 -35.52
C PHE A 8 30.62 6.85 -34.11
N SER A 9 29.43 7.39 -33.82
CA SER A 9 28.90 7.42 -32.46
C SER A 9 27.41 7.16 -32.52
N GLU A 10 27.04 6.01 -31.97
CA GLU A 10 25.70 5.47 -31.87
C GLU A 10 24.72 6.48 -31.27
N GLY A 11 23.67 6.81 -32.02
CA GLY A 11 22.44 7.33 -31.43
C GLY A 11 21.82 6.20 -30.61
N ARG A 12 22.21 6.10 -29.33
CA ARG A 12 21.61 5.17 -28.38
C ARG A 12 20.18 5.61 -28.14
N ALA A 13 19.24 4.98 -28.85
CA ALA A 13 17.84 5.03 -28.51
C ALA A 13 17.70 4.68 -27.02
N THR A 14 17.17 5.61 -26.23
CA THR A 14 16.69 5.34 -24.88
C THR A 14 15.77 4.13 -24.93
N PRO A 15 16.05 3.03 -24.22
CA PRO A 15 15.17 1.87 -24.27
C PRO A 15 13.86 2.24 -23.60
N ALA A 16 12.76 2.06 -24.32
CA ALA A 16 11.38 2.20 -23.87
C ALA A 16 10.97 1.10 -22.86
N THR A 17 11.88 0.65 -22.00
CA THR A 17 11.73 -0.57 -21.18
C THR A 17 11.50 -0.28 -19.70
N ASP A 18 11.64 0.98 -19.24
CA ASP A 18 11.57 1.28 -17.79
C ASP A 18 10.17 1.69 -17.29
N LEU A 19 9.23 2.02 -18.19
CA LEU A 19 7.86 2.40 -17.81
C LEU A 19 6.95 1.19 -17.55
N ALA A 20 7.26 0.02 -18.14
CA ALA A 20 6.48 -1.21 -17.93
C ALA A 20 6.78 -1.89 -16.58
N ALA A 21 7.88 -1.52 -15.90
CA ALA A 21 8.30 -2.14 -14.65
C ALA A 21 7.55 -1.63 -13.41
N SER A 22 6.69 -0.61 -13.53
CA SER A 22 6.07 0.10 -12.40
C SER A 22 4.54 0.00 -12.32
N VAL A 23 3.87 -0.62 -13.28
CA VAL A 23 2.39 -0.72 -13.28
C VAL A 23 1.93 -1.89 -12.42
N THR A 24 0.89 -1.69 -11.60
CA THR A 24 0.26 -2.78 -10.85
C THR A 24 -0.46 -3.75 -11.80
N PRO A 25 -0.05 -5.02 -11.91
CA PRO A 25 -0.72 -5.98 -12.77
C PRO A 25 -2.08 -6.38 -12.19
N VAL A 26 -2.93 -6.98 -13.01
CA VAL A 26 -4.17 -7.61 -12.53
C VAL A 26 -3.82 -8.86 -11.71
N PRO A 27 -4.47 -9.11 -10.56
CA PRO A 27 -4.24 -10.33 -9.79
C PRO A 27 -4.55 -11.58 -10.62
N ALA A 28 -3.72 -12.62 -10.47
CA ALA A 28 -3.96 -13.90 -11.09
C ALA A 28 -5.26 -14.55 -10.58
N ALA A 29 -5.85 -15.44 -11.38
CA ALA A 29 -7.10 -16.11 -11.02
C ALA A 29 -7.00 -16.90 -9.71
N THR A 30 -5.81 -17.43 -9.38
CA THR A 30 -5.52 -18.10 -8.11
C THR A 30 -4.29 -17.47 -7.48
N LEU A 31 -4.43 -16.96 -6.25
CA LEU A 31 -3.35 -16.32 -5.51
C LEU A 31 -2.71 -17.29 -4.53
N HIS A 32 -1.38 -17.39 -4.60
CA HIS A 32 -0.58 -18.15 -3.63
C HIS A 32 -0.01 -17.19 -2.59
N VAL A 33 -0.76 -16.98 -1.51
CA VAL A 33 -0.39 -16.06 -0.44
C VAL A 33 0.59 -16.70 0.55
N THR A 34 1.38 -15.88 1.24
CA THR A 34 2.04 -16.27 2.49
C THR A 34 1.28 -15.66 3.64
N LEU A 35 1.09 -16.41 4.71
CA LEU A 35 0.41 -15.92 5.90
C LEU A 35 1.43 -15.50 6.96
N THR A 36 1.10 -14.43 7.66
CA THR A 36 1.74 -14.02 8.90
C THR A 36 0.67 -13.81 9.97
N VAL A 37 1.09 -13.68 11.23
CA VAL A 37 0.20 -13.53 12.37
C VAL A 37 0.62 -12.34 13.20
N LEU A 38 -0.32 -11.43 13.48
CA LEU A 38 -0.19 -10.54 14.63
C LEU A 38 -0.67 -11.31 15.86
N VAL A 39 0.20 -11.41 16.86
CA VAL A 39 -0.11 -12.19 18.05
C VAL A 39 -0.94 -11.37 19.03
N LYS A 40 -1.68 -12.06 19.89
CA LYS A 40 -2.35 -11.42 21.02
C LYS A 40 -1.33 -10.64 21.83
N GLY A 41 -1.66 -9.39 22.12
CA GLY A 41 -0.83 -8.49 22.89
C GLY A 41 0.00 -7.52 22.05
N ASP A 42 0.17 -7.77 20.74
CA ASP A 42 0.77 -6.81 19.83
C ASP A 42 0.00 -5.49 19.86
N VAL A 43 0.72 -4.38 19.69
CA VAL A 43 0.13 -3.05 19.67
C VAL A 43 0.27 -2.47 18.27
N LEU A 44 -0.86 -2.05 17.71
CA LEU A 44 -0.92 -1.25 16.51
C LEU A 44 -1.15 0.22 16.87
N HIS A 45 -0.46 1.11 16.18
CA HIS A 45 -0.67 2.54 16.27
C HIS A 45 -1.48 3.01 15.08
N ARG A 46 -2.52 3.80 15.34
CA ARG A 46 -3.38 4.35 14.30
C ARG A 46 -3.50 5.85 14.47
N VAL A 47 -3.56 6.55 13.35
CA VAL A 47 -3.99 7.94 13.30
C VAL A 47 -5.32 8.00 12.57
N HIS A 48 -6.31 8.65 13.16
CA HIS A 48 -7.67 8.73 12.64
C HIS A 48 -8.33 10.06 13.00
N GLN A 49 -9.46 10.36 12.35
CA GLN A 49 -10.28 11.51 12.72
C GLN A 49 -10.94 11.29 14.08
N ASP A 50 -11.02 12.33 14.90
CA ASP A 50 -11.61 12.37 16.24
C ASP A 50 -13.07 11.90 16.32
N LYS A 51 -13.80 11.99 15.21
CA LYS A 51 -15.17 11.47 15.08
C LYS A 51 -15.28 9.93 15.09
N TYR A 52 -14.16 9.21 15.03
CA TYR A 52 -14.12 7.74 15.08
C TYR A 52 -13.50 7.26 16.39
N GLN A 53 -13.99 6.13 16.91
CA GLN A 53 -13.34 5.46 18.05
C GLN A 53 -12.00 4.84 17.64
N SER A 54 -11.14 4.57 18.62
CA SER A 54 -9.78 4.04 18.42
C SER A 54 -9.75 2.74 17.60
N ASP A 55 -10.65 1.81 17.92
CA ASP A 55 -10.79 0.49 17.30
C ASP A 55 -11.88 0.44 16.21
N GLN A 56 -12.55 1.56 15.93
CA GLN A 56 -13.61 1.60 14.93
C GLN A 56 -13.04 1.57 13.52
N PHE A 57 -13.40 0.54 12.75
CA PHE A 57 -13.03 0.44 11.35
C PHE A 57 -13.60 1.60 10.53
N ASN A 58 -12.84 2.09 9.54
CA ASN A 58 -13.35 3.03 8.57
C ASN A 58 -14.44 2.34 7.75
N PRO A 59 -15.64 2.94 7.55
CA PRO A 59 -16.78 2.28 6.90
C PRO A 59 -16.57 1.80 5.46
N GLY A 60 -15.44 2.11 4.81
CA GLY A 60 -15.11 1.62 3.47
C GLY A 60 -15.91 2.27 2.32
N VAL A 61 -16.62 3.38 2.58
CA VAL A 61 -17.44 4.06 1.55
C VAL A 61 -16.72 5.25 0.91
N ARG A 62 -15.77 5.85 1.63
CA ARG A 62 -15.06 7.07 1.23
C ARG A 62 -13.56 6.90 1.49
N GLY A 63 -12.74 7.66 0.78
CA GLY A 63 -11.29 7.68 0.94
C GLY A 63 -10.57 7.24 -0.33
N ASN A 64 -9.25 7.41 -0.33
CA ASN A 64 -8.40 7.04 -1.45
C ASN A 64 -7.11 6.38 -0.93
N ALA A 65 -7.22 5.24 -0.27
CA ALA A 65 -6.07 4.48 0.23
C ALA A 65 -5.67 3.39 -0.77
N ARG A 66 -4.47 2.83 -0.58
CA ARG A 66 -3.88 1.82 -1.48
C ARG A 66 -4.73 0.55 -1.55
N PHE A 67 -5.21 0.07 -0.41
CA PHE A 67 -5.97 -1.19 -0.33
C PHE A 67 -7.42 -1.00 0.12
N SER A 68 -7.93 0.25 0.09
CA SER A 68 -9.33 0.56 0.37
C SER A 68 -9.77 1.88 -0.26
N PRO A 69 -11.08 2.10 -0.51
CA PRO A 69 -12.20 1.19 -0.24
C PRO A 69 -12.17 -0.07 -1.11
N ILE A 70 -12.73 -1.16 -0.59
CA ILE A 70 -12.93 -2.43 -1.32
C ILE A 70 -14.34 -2.96 -1.03
N GLN A 71 -14.85 -3.80 -1.92
CA GLN A 71 -16.19 -4.38 -1.80
C GLN A 71 -16.16 -5.91 -1.80
N ASP A 72 -17.16 -6.52 -1.18
CA ASP A 72 -17.40 -7.95 -1.31
C ASP A 72 -18.12 -8.30 -2.63
N ASP A 73 -18.35 -9.59 -2.88
CA ASP A 73 -19.02 -10.06 -4.10
C ASP A 73 -20.48 -9.58 -4.26
N GLN A 74 -21.06 -9.00 -3.19
CA GLN A 74 -22.40 -8.40 -3.20
C GLN A 74 -22.33 -6.87 -3.40
N GLY A 75 -21.14 -6.30 -3.61
CA GLY A 75 -20.92 -4.86 -3.74
C GLY A 75 -20.99 -4.10 -2.42
N ARG A 76 -21.00 -4.79 -1.27
CA ARG A 76 -21.05 -4.14 0.05
C ARG A 76 -19.64 -3.71 0.43
N ALA A 77 -19.52 -2.49 0.96
CA ALA A 77 -18.24 -1.97 1.42
C ALA A 77 -17.69 -2.82 2.57
N ILE A 78 -16.42 -3.19 2.48
CA ILE A 78 -15.71 -3.88 3.56
C ILE A 78 -15.03 -2.82 4.43
N PRO A 79 -15.35 -2.74 5.73
CA PRO A 79 -14.69 -1.81 6.64
C PRO A 79 -13.19 -2.11 6.78
N THR A 80 -12.35 -1.08 6.87
CA THR A 80 -10.89 -1.24 6.95
C THR A 80 -10.29 -0.39 8.06
N LEU A 81 -9.27 -0.91 8.73
CA LEU A 81 -8.49 -0.20 9.73
C LEU A 81 -7.02 -0.23 9.30
N TYR A 82 -6.38 0.93 9.30
CA TYR A 82 -4.94 1.06 9.04
C TYR A 82 -4.23 1.30 10.36
N GLY A 83 -3.17 0.53 10.60
CA GLY A 83 -2.30 0.68 11.76
C GLY A 83 -0.86 0.38 11.39
N GLY A 84 0.07 1.09 12.02
CA GLY A 84 1.51 0.81 11.95
C GLY A 84 1.98 0.11 13.23
N THR A 85 3.04 -0.67 13.13
CA THR A 85 3.69 -1.31 14.30
C THR A 85 4.44 -0.31 15.19
N THR A 86 4.65 0.92 14.68
CA THR A 86 5.22 2.04 15.42
C THR A 86 4.41 3.31 15.19
N VAL A 87 4.51 4.27 16.11
CA VAL A 87 3.89 5.60 15.97
C VAL A 87 4.40 6.30 14.70
N ASP A 88 5.70 6.22 14.42
CA ASP A 88 6.32 6.83 13.24
C ASP A 88 5.75 6.24 11.95
N CYS A 89 5.57 4.92 11.89
CA CYS A 89 4.95 4.27 10.74
C CYS A 89 3.51 4.77 10.53
N ALA A 90 2.71 4.84 11.60
CA ALA A 90 1.34 5.33 11.53
C ALA A 90 1.25 6.79 11.07
N LEU A 91 2.15 7.66 11.55
CA LEU A 91 2.22 9.06 11.16
C LEU A 91 2.68 9.23 9.70
N MET A 92 3.67 8.45 9.26
CA MET A 92 4.17 8.51 7.89
C MET A 92 3.10 8.09 6.87
N GLU A 93 2.28 7.10 7.21
CA GLU A 93 1.20 6.61 6.33
C GLU A 93 -0.05 7.51 6.31
N THR A 94 -0.21 8.43 7.25
CA THR A 94 -1.43 9.24 7.38
C THR A 94 -1.16 10.74 7.25
N VAL A 95 -0.40 11.29 8.19
CA VAL A 95 -0.09 12.71 8.28
C VAL A 95 0.87 13.10 7.16
N PHE A 96 1.93 12.33 6.97
CA PHE A 96 3.01 12.69 6.05
C PHE A 96 2.96 11.97 4.71
N HIS A 97 1.90 11.23 4.42
CA HIS A 97 1.76 10.47 3.18
C HIS A 97 1.85 11.36 1.92
N ASP A 98 1.38 12.60 2.01
CA ASP A 98 1.43 13.57 0.91
C ASP A 98 2.72 14.42 0.90
N VAL A 99 3.65 14.21 1.84
CA VAL A 99 4.89 14.98 1.91
C VAL A 99 5.93 14.35 0.97
N PRO A 100 6.48 15.10 -0.01
CA PRO A 100 7.45 14.55 -0.93
C PRO A 100 8.66 13.93 -0.23
N HIS A 101 9.13 12.79 -0.74
CA HIS A 101 10.33 12.11 -0.22
C HIS A 101 11.65 12.82 -0.60
N THR A 102 11.61 13.79 -1.52
CA THR A 102 12.80 14.54 -2.00
C THR A 102 13.51 15.31 -0.89
N ALA A 103 14.82 15.48 -1.02
CA ALA A 103 15.64 16.27 -0.09
C ALA A 103 15.33 17.78 -0.22
N GLY A 104 15.37 18.50 0.90
CA GLY A 104 15.10 19.94 0.95
C GLY A 104 14.23 20.32 2.15
N PHE A 105 13.90 21.61 2.25
CA PHE A 105 12.98 22.12 3.26
C PHE A 105 11.57 21.56 3.03
N LYS A 106 10.98 20.95 4.05
CA LYS A 106 9.62 20.38 4.01
C LYS A 106 8.72 21.19 4.93
N SER A 107 7.71 21.84 4.36
CA SER A 107 6.64 22.48 5.13
C SER A 107 5.43 21.56 5.17
N PHE A 108 4.80 21.50 6.34
CA PHE A 108 3.54 20.80 6.54
C PHE A 108 2.51 21.76 7.13
N ASP A 109 1.32 21.80 6.53
CA ASP A 109 0.24 22.64 7.03
C ASP A 109 -0.30 22.06 8.34
N LYS A 110 -0.11 22.79 9.44
CA LYS A 110 -0.63 22.41 10.77
C LYS A 110 -2.15 22.24 10.77
N GLY A 111 -2.88 22.91 9.88
CA GLY A 111 -4.33 22.72 9.72
C GLY A 111 -4.71 21.29 9.35
N LYS A 112 -3.83 20.53 8.67
CA LYS A 112 -4.04 19.11 8.36
C LYS A 112 -3.99 18.19 9.60
N LEU A 113 -3.47 18.68 10.73
CA LEU A 113 -3.48 17.96 12.01
C LEU A 113 -4.77 18.19 12.81
N ALA A 114 -5.57 19.19 12.47
CA ALA A 114 -6.81 19.46 13.18
C ALA A 114 -7.74 18.24 13.10
N GLY A 115 -8.24 17.79 14.25
CA GLY A 115 -9.11 16.62 14.36
C GLY A 115 -8.40 15.27 14.18
N GLN A 116 -7.07 15.22 14.01
CA GLN A 116 -6.32 13.97 13.98
C GLN A 116 -6.04 13.49 15.41
N VAL A 117 -6.31 12.21 15.66
CA VAL A 117 -6.11 11.53 16.93
C VAL A 117 -5.19 10.34 16.70
N HIS A 118 -4.23 10.17 17.61
CA HIS A 118 -3.42 8.97 17.71
C HIS A 118 -4.01 8.03 18.75
N SER A 119 -4.12 6.75 18.39
CA SER A 119 -4.57 5.67 19.26
C SER A 119 -3.60 4.50 19.22
N ALA A 120 -3.38 3.86 20.36
CA ALA A 120 -2.72 2.57 20.47
C ALA A 120 -3.79 1.49 20.68
N VAL A 121 -3.85 0.50 19.78
CA VAL A 121 -4.84 -0.56 19.76
C VAL A 121 -4.14 -1.89 19.98
N GLN A 122 -4.47 -2.56 21.08
CA GLN A 122 -3.89 -3.86 21.41
C GLN A 122 -4.70 -4.99 20.76
N ILE A 123 -4.00 -5.92 20.11
CA ILE A 123 -4.59 -7.10 19.51
C ILE A 123 -5.08 -8.05 20.60
N SER A 124 -6.39 -8.28 20.67
CA SER A 124 -7.04 -9.09 21.70
C SER A 124 -7.01 -10.60 21.42
N GLN A 125 -6.90 -10.97 20.13
CA GLN A 125 -6.83 -12.33 19.63
C GLN A 125 -5.90 -12.38 18.41
N PRO A 126 -5.20 -13.50 18.14
CA PRO A 126 -4.33 -13.61 16.97
C PRO A 126 -5.07 -13.23 15.69
N LEU A 127 -4.42 -12.42 14.84
CA LEU A 127 -4.96 -12.03 13.54
C LEU A 127 -4.12 -12.65 12.43
N HIS A 128 -4.76 -13.40 11.54
CA HIS A 128 -4.11 -13.97 10.37
C HIS A 128 -4.13 -12.96 9.22
N LEU A 129 -2.96 -12.60 8.70
CA LEU A 129 -2.79 -11.60 7.65
C LEU A 129 -2.06 -12.20 6.44
N VAL A 130 -2.33 -11.67 5.26
CA VAL A 130 -1.47 -11.93 4.09
C VAL A 130 -0.22 -11.07 4.19
N ASP A 131 0.94 -11.74 4.16
CA ASP A 131 2.26 -11.12 4.12
C ASP A 131 2.55 -10.54 2.73
N LEU A 132 2.69 -9.22 2.66
CA LEU A 132 3.05 -8.44 1.48
C LEU A 132 4.50 -7.92 1.55
N SER A 133 5.35 -8.52 2.38
CA SER A 133 6.79 -8.29 2.37
C SER A 133 7.40 -8.67 1.02
N SER A 134 8.53 -8.03 0.67
CA SER A 134 9.19 -8.23 -0.64
C SER A 134 9.50 -9.68 -0.99
N VAL A 135 9.72 -10.53 0.02
CA VAL A 135 9.98 -11.97 -0.18
C VAL A 135 8.66 -12.71 -0.45
N ALA A 136 7.62 -12.45 0.34
CA ALA A 136 6.32 -13.08 0.19
C ALA A 136 5.64 -12.71 -1.15
N LEU A 137 5.79 -11.47 -1.61
CA LEU A 137 5.25 -11.00 -2.89
C LEU A 137 5.74 -11.83 -4.10
N ARG A 138 6.91 -12.46 -4.01
CA ARG A 138 7.42 -13.33 -5.09
C ARG A 138 6.48 -14.51 -5.37
N LYS A 139 5.81 -15.06 -4.34
CA LYS A 139 4.80 -16.13 -4.52
C LYS A 139 3.52 -15.63 -5.18
N LEU A 140 3.21 -14.35 -5.02
CA LEU A 140 2.10 -13.68 -5.72
C LEU A 140 2.47 -13.28 -7.16
N GLY A 141 3.73 -13.48 -7.57
CA GLY A 141 4.19 -13.15 -8.93
C GLY A 141 4.30 -11.63 -9.18
N VAL A 142 4.38 -10.82 -8.13
CA VAL A 142 4.49 -9.36 -8.22
C VAL A 142 5.68 -8.84 -7.44
N THR A 143 6.19 -7.68 -7.85
CA THR A 143 7.25 -6.99 -7.11
C THR A 143 6.67 -5.99 -6.13
N ARG A 144 7.49 -5.59 -5.15
CA ARG A 144 7.14 -4.53 -4.19
C ARG A 144 6.78 -3.21 -4.89
N LYS A 145 7.54 -2.82 -5.93
CA LYS A 145 7.26 -1.60 -6.71
C LYS A 145 5.90 -1.62 -7.41
N GLN A 146 5.43 -2.80 -7.78
CA GLN A 146 4.17 -2.95 -8.49
C GLN A 146 2.95 -2.98 -7.57
N LEU A 147 3.08 -3.32 -6.28
CA LEU A 147 1.92 -3.47 -5.38
C LEU A 147 1.96 -2.58 -4.15
N ILE A 148 3.16 -2.30 -3.62
CA ILE A 148 3.37 -1.56 -2.38
C ILE A 148 3.93 -0.18 -2.66
N ASP A 149 4.99 0.00 -3.43
CA ASP A 149 5.57 1.35 -3.62
C ASP A 149 4.88 2.09 -4.79
N THR A 150 3.54 2.10 -4.78
CA THR A 150 2.69 2.64 -5.85
C THR A 150 2.10 4.00 -5.52
N GLU A 151 1.91 4.79 -6.57
CA GLU A 151 1.24 6.09 -6.56
C GLU A 151 -0.29 5.95 -6.61
N LYS A 152 -0.99 7.05 -6.30
CA LYS A 152 -2.46 7.08 -6.14
C LYS A 152 -3.24 6.70 -7.40
N ASP A 153 -2.68 6.90 -8.59
CA ASP A 153 -3.29 6.52 -9.86
C ASP A 153 -3.39 4.99 -10.03
N GLN A 154 -2.51 4.24 -9.36
CA GLN A 154 -2.51 2.78 -9.36
C GLN A 154 -3.42 2.17 -8.29
N TYR A 155 -3.96 2.97 -7.36
CA TYR A 155 -4.80 2.47 -6.26
C TYR A 155 -6.04 1.66 -6.69
N PRO A 156 -6.72 2.00 -7.81
CA PRO A 156 -7.77 1.13 -8.34
C PRO A 156 -7.30 -0.29 -8.65
N ALA A 157 -6.06 -0.48 -9.08
CA ALA A 157 -5.49 -1.80 -9.36
C ALA A 157 -5.08 -2.53 -8.06
N THR A 158 -4.43 -1.84 -7.13
CA THR A 158 -4.05 -2.44 -5.83
C THR A 158 -5.28 -2.81 -4.98
N ARG A 159 -6.41 -2.10 -5.11
CA ARG A 159 -7.70 -2.49 -4.49
C ARG A 159 -8.24 -3.81 -5.03
N LYS A 160 -8.12 -4.06 -6.34
CA LYS A 160 -8.51 -5.35 -6.94
C LYS A 160 -7.71 -6.51 -6.34
N TRP A 161 -6.44 -6.28 -5.98
CA TRP A 161 -5.65 -7.27 -5.24
C TRP A 161 -6.24 -7.54 -3.85
N ALA A 162 -6.56 -6.50 -3.08
CA ALA A 162 -7.17 -6.65 -1.77
C ALA A 162 -8.55 -7.33 -1.83
N GLU A 163 -9.40 -6.99 -2.81
CA GLU A 163 -10.68 -7.67 -3.06
C GLU A 163 -10.49 -9.15 -3.41
N THR A 164 -9.52 -9.45 -4.29
CA THR A 164 -9.24 -10.83 -4.71
C THR A 164 -8.71 -11.66 -3.54
N ILE A 165 -7.83 -11.10 -2.71
CA ILE A 165 -7.32 -11.75 -1.50
C ILE A 165 -8.48 -12.01 -0.52
N HIS A 166 -9.26 -10.98 -0.19
CA HIS A 166 -10.39 -11.09 0.74
C HIS A 166 -11.41 -12.14 0.29
N ARG A 167 -11.66 -12.24 -1.03
CA ARG A 167 -12.56 -13.25 -1.59
C ARG A 167 -12.01 -14.67 -1.55
N GLN A 168 -10.74 -14.86 -1.91
CA GLN A 168 -10.15 -16.20 -2.01
C GLN A 168 -9.76 -16.78 -0.64
N TRP A 169 -9.56 -15.93 0.37
CA TRP A 169 -9.04 -16.32 1.67
C TRP A 169 -9.93 -15.77 2.80
N SER A 170 -11.08 -16.42 3.04
CA SER A 170 -12.08 -15.98 4.04
C SER A 170 -11.57 -15.92 5.48
N ASP A 171 -10.55 -16.70 5.79
CA ASP A 171 -10.00 -16.81 7.15
C ASP A 171 -8.91 -15.74 7.42
N VAL A 172 -8.54 -14.96 6.40
CA VAL A 172 -7.57 -13.87 6.54
C VAL A 172 -8.30 -12.58 6.92
N GLN A 173 -7.74 -11.88 7.90
CA GLN A 173 -8.32 -10.72 8.56
C GLN A 173 -7.66 -9.40 8.14
N GLY A 174 -6.67 -9.43 7.23
CA GLY A 174 -6.01 -8.24 6.71
C GLY A 174 -4.74 -8.50 5.92
N LEU A 175 -3.97 -7.45 5.71
CA LEU A 175 -2.74 -7.40 4.92
C LEU A 175 -1.62 -6.80 5.78
N SER A 176 -0.38 -7.29 5.66
CA SER A 176 0.80 -6.78 6.39
C SER A 176 1.98 -6.50 5.49
#